data_AF-A0A0B6YMT2-F1
#
_entry.id   AF-A0A0B6YMT2-F1
#
_cell.length_a   1.000
_cell.length_b   1.000
_cell.length_c   1.000
_cell.angle_alpha   90.00
_cell.angle_beta   90.00
_cell.angle_gamma   90.00
#
_symmetry.space_group_name_H-M   'P 1'
#
loop_
_entity.id
_entity.type
_entity.pdbx_description
1 polymer ?
#
loop_
_entity_poly.entity_id
_entity_poly.type
_entity_poly.pdbx_seq_one_letter_code
_entity_poly.pdbx_strand_id
1 'polypeptide(L)'
;MDQILEGLFLSEQPDKLKEALITRICEQNSRTSHSEATVRGVLQVSSKWILHGTTTLQVSSGFKLFKAWGSQNIAIFQSFFTPALVAEMLKQGSGMPANVPLLLREGLRVMLGGARTYYDHSEMVQMNITKFVCRAQERIVVRNVVLLFEEFNECVPSDESDLTNFCLAVLNHLSVGILPQREGEIPSFIKNTDEIAKC
;
A
#
# COMPACT_ATOMS: atom_id res chain seq x y z
N MET A 1 -6.74 12.64 18.04
CA MET A 1 -6.76 11.18 17.83
C MET A 1 -5.50 10.74 17.10
N ASP A 2 -5.19 11.37 15.98
CA ASP A 2 -3.85 11.59 15.42
C ASP A 2 -2.68 11.60 16.45
N GLN A 3 -2.69 12.49 17.46
CA GLN A 3 -1.58 12.58 18.43
C GLN A 3 -1.43 11.33 19.32
N ILE A 4 -2.55 10.67 19.65
CA ILE A 4 -2.54 9.42 20.43
C ILE A 4 -1.95 8.29 19.58
N LEU A 5 -2.34 8.24 18.31
CA LEU A 5 -1.77 7.28 17.37
C LEU A 5 -0.28 7.52 17.21
N GLU A 6 0.16 8.74 16.89
CA GLU A 6 1.59 9.05 16.70
C GLU A 6 2.45 8.69 17.92
N GLY A 7 1.94 8.89 19.14
CA GLY A 7 2.62 8.50 20.38
C GLY A 7 2.57 7.00 20.71
N LEU A 8 1.67 6.22 20.11
CA LEU A 8 1.45 4.82 20.48
C LEU A 8 2.70 3.97 20.26
N PHE A 9 3.32 4.06 19.08
CA PHE A 9 4.52 3.28 18.76
C PHE A 9 5.82 3.89 19.29
N LEU A 10 5.77 5.12 19.83
CA LEU A 10 6.86 5.71 20.61
C LEU A 10 6.83 5.29 22.08
N SER A 11 5.70 4.73 22.55
CA SER A 11 5.55 4.27 23.93
C SER A 11 6.14 2.87 24.16
N GLU A 12 6.60 2.62 25.38
CA GLU A 12 7.08 1.31 25.85
C GLU A 12 5.95 0.31 26.19
N GLN A 13 4.71 0.60 25.77
CA GLN A 13 3.59 -0.28 26.04
C GLN A 13 3.75 -1.63 25.33
N PRO A 14 3.31 -2.75 25.95
CA PRO A 14 3.35 -4.06 25.31
C PRO A 14 2.54 -4.11 24.01
N ASP A 15 3.02 -4.88 23.04
CA ASP A 15 2.40 -5.03 21.72
C ASP A 15 0.93 -5.45 21.79
N LYS A 16 0.58 -6.37 22.70
CA LYS A 16 -0.81 -6.79 22.94
C LYS A 16 -1.72 -5.62 23.33
N LEU A 17 -1.21 -4.66 24.11
CA LEU A 17 -1.98 -3.49 24.50
C LEU A 17 -2.12 -2.52 23.33
N LYS A 18 -1.06 -2.31 22.54
CA LYS A 18 -1.10 -1.51 21.32
C LYS A 18 -2.14 -2.07 20.34
N GLU A 19 -2.16 -3.38 20.12
CA GLU A 19 -3.16 -4.07 19.28
C GLU A 19 -4.59 -3.87 19.77
N ALA A 20 -4.82 -4.01 21.08
CA ALA A 20 -6.15 -3.80 21.67
C ALA A 20 -6.62 -2.35 21.50
N LEU A 21 -5.72 -1.38 21.66
CA LEU A 21 -6.00 0.05 21.44
C LEU A 21 -6.35 0.32 19.98
N ILE A 22 -5.58 -0.20 19.02
CA ILE A 22 -5.86 -0.06 17.58
C ILE A 22 -7.22 -0.66 17.24
N THR A 23 -7.53 -1.86 17.75
CA THR A 23 -8.82 -2.52 17.52
C THR A 23 -9.97 -1.66 18.04
N ARG A 24 -9.83 -1.10 19.25
CA ARG A 24 -10.83 -0.20 19.83
C ARG A 24 -11.00 1.08 19.00
N ILE A 25 -9.91 1.65 18.48
CA ILE A 25 -9.97 2.84 17.61
C ILE A 25 -10.69 2.53 16.29
N CYS A 26 -10.46 1.35 15.70
CA CYS A 26 -11.22 0.90 14.53
C CYS A 26 -12.71 0.75 14.83
N GLU A 27 -13.09 0.19 15.98
CA GLU A 27 -14.48 0.05 16.39
C GLU A 27 -15.16 1.41 16.65
N GLN A 28 -14.46 2.37 17.25
CA GLN A 28 -15.00 3.69 17.57
C GLN A 28 -15.45 4.48 16.34
N ASN A 29 -14.83 4.25 15.19
CA ASN A 29 -15.24 4.87 13.94
C ASN A 29 -16.69 4.55 13.55
N SER A 30 -17.19 3.36 13.91
CA SER A 30 -18.57 2.95 13.61
C SER A 30 -19.62 3.50 14.56
N ARG A 31 -19.23 4.05 15.72
CA ARG A 31 -20.14 4.38 16.83
C ARG A 31 -20.50 5.87 16.91
N THR A 32 -19.68 6.74 16.36
CA THR A 32 -19.86 8.20 16.46
C THR A 32 -19.43 8.87 15.17
N SER A 33 -20.16 9.92 14.76
CA SER A 33 -19.69 10.79 13.69
C SER A 33 -18.43 11.52 14.14
N HIS A 34 -17.36 11.42 13.35
CA HIS A 34 -16.08 12.09 13.59
C HIS A 34 -15.96 13.30 12.68
N SER A 35 -15.25 14.33 13.13
CA SER A 35 -14.97 15.49 12.27
C SER A 35 -14.08 15.08 11.09
N GLU A 36 -14.20 15.79 9.96
CA GLU A 36 -13.36 15.54 8.78
C GLU A 36 -11.86 15.59 9.12
N ALA A 37 -11.45 16.57 9.93
CA ALA A 37 -10.06 16.70 10.40
C ALA A 37 -9.58 15.44 11.15
N THR A 38 -10.43 14.83 11.97
CA THR A 38 -10.09 13.60 12.71
C THR A 38 -9.89 12.44 11.75
N VAL A 39 -10.83 12.24 10.82
CA VAL A 39 -10.76 11.16 9.82
C VAL A 39 -9.51 11.32 8.95
N ARG A 40 -9.25 12.53 8.44
CA ARG A 40 -8.05 12.82 7.65
C ARG A 40 -6.77 12.58 8.44
N GLY A 41 -6.73 12.97 9.72
CA GLY A 41 -5.57 12.71 10.59
C GLY A 41 -5.30 11.21 10.78
N VAL A 42 -6.35 10.39 10.96
CA VAL A 42 -6.18 8.92 11.05
C VAL A 42 -5.69 8.34 9.73
N LEU A 43 -6.25 8.77 8.59
CA LEU A 43 -5.81 8.32 7.27
C LEU A 43 -4.33 8.69 7.03
N GLN A 44 -3.92 9.92 7.35
CA GLN A 44 -2.53 10.36 7.26
C GLN A 44 -1.57 9.51 8.10
N VAL A 45 -1.90 9.30 9.39
CA VAL A 45 -1.06 8.48 10.28
C VAL A 45 -1.00 7.03 9.80
N SER A 46 -2.13 6.47 9.35
CA SER A 46 -2.18 5.11 8.85
C SER A 46 -1.33 4.91 7.58
N SER A 47 -1.41 5.82 6.59
CA SER A 47 -0.54 5.80 5.41
C SER A 47 0.93 5.98 5.78
N LYS A 48 1.23 6.86 6.73
CA LYS A 48 2.60 7.05 7.25
C LYS A 48 3.14 5.77 7.88
N TRP A 49 2.35 5.04 8.66
CA TRP A 49 2.75 3.76 9.25
C TRP A 49 2.93 2.65 8.23
N ILE A 50 2.08 2.61 7.20
CA ILE A 50 2.23 1.63 6.12
C ILE A 50 3.53 1.88 5.36
N LEU A 51 3.82 3.12 5.02
CA LEU A 51 5.00 3.45 4.22
C LEU A 51 6.28 3.52 5.05
N HIS A 52 6.26 3.99 6.30
CA HIS A 52 7.46 4.28 7.09
C HIS A 52 7.54 3.53 8.42
N GLY A 53 6.64 2.57 8.66
CA GLY A 53 6.65 1.78 9.89
C GLY A 53 7.91 0.93 10.03
N THR A 54 8.45 0.84 11.25
CA THR A 54 9.69 0.07 11.51
C THR A 54 9.42 -1.33 12.04
N THR A 55 8.16 -1.64 12.35
CA THR A 55 7.73 -2.94 12.88
C THR A 55 6.53 -3.50 12.13
N THR A 56 6.42 -4.83 12.08
CA THR A 56 5.27 -5.52 11.48
C THR A 56 3.94 -5.11 12.14
N LEU A 57 3.95 -4.90 13.47
CA LEU A 57 2.77 -4.45 14.20
C LEU A 57 2.34 -3.05 13.74
N GLN A 58 3.29 -2.12 13.56
CA GLN A 58 2.97 -0.75 13.12
C GLN A 58 2.39 -0.74 11.70
N VAL A 59 3.04 -1.44 10.77
CA VAL A 59 2.56 -1.53 9.37
C VAL A 59 1.18 -2.17 9.29
N SER A 60 0.98 -3.31 9.98
CA SER A 60 -0.32 -4.00 9.98
C SER A 60 -1.42 -3.19 10.67
N SER A 61 -1.09 -2.43 11.72
CA SER A 61 -2.00 -1.48 12.36
C SER A 61 -2.40 -0.34 11.42
N GLY A 62 -1.45 0.14 10.60
CA GLY A 62 -1.72 1.11 9.55
C GLY A 62 -2.77 0.60 8.56
N PHE A 63 -2.58 -0.61 8.01
CA PHE A 63 -3.58 -1.21 7.10
C PHE A 63 -4.96 -1.39 7.74
N LYS A 64 -5.01 -1.84 9.01
CA LYS A 64 -6.27 -1.99 9.75
C LYS A 64 -7.02 -0.66 9.88
N LEU A 65 -6.32 0.41 10.30
CA LEU A 65 -6.90 1.73 10.46
C LEU A 65 -7.34 2.32 9.12
N PHE A 66 -6.46 2.27 8.12
CA PHE A 66 -6.72 2.82 6.78
C PHE A 66 -8.00 2.24 6.19
N LYS A 67 -8.15 0.91 6.24
CA LYS A 67 -9.34 0.21 5.78
C LYS A 67 -10.59 0.57 6.59
N ALA A 68 -10.53 0.44 7.92
CA ALA A 68 -11.70 0.63 8.78
C ALA A 68 -12.22 2.06 8.76
N TRP A 69 -11.31 3.04 8.71
CA TRP A 69 -11.65 4.46 8.67
C TRP A 69 -12.07 4.92 7.28
N GLY A 70 -11.39 4.43 6.23
CA GLY A 70 -11.74 4.74 4.85
C GLY A 70 -13.12 4.22 4.48
N SER A 71 -13.44 2.96 4.80
CA SER A 71 -14.69 2.32 4.36
C SER A 71 -15.96 2.93 4.95
N GLN A 72 -15.88 3.53 6.15
CA GLN A 72 -17.02 4.22 6.79
C GLN A 72 -17.12 5.70 6.40
N ASN A 73 -16.04 6.28 5.86
CA ASN A 73 -15.95 7.72 5.57
C ASN A 73 -15.56 7.95 4.11
N ILE A 74 -16.23 7.27 3.17
CA ILE A 74 -15.87 7.21 1.74
C ILE A 74 -15.66 8.59 1.11
N ALA A 75 -16.51 9.58 1.40
CA ALA A 75 -16.36 10.92 0.82
C ALA A 75 -15.06 11.62 1.27
N ILE A 76 -14.70 11.49 2.55
CA ILE A 76 -13.46 12.05 3.09
C ILE A 76 -12.27 11.24 2.60
N PHE A 77 -12.43 9.92 2.46
CA PHE A 77 -11.42 9.05 1.89
C PHE A 77 -11.09 9.45 0.45
N GLN A 78 -12.08 9.70 -0.39
CA GLN A 78 -11.90 10.14 -1.78
C GLN A 78 -11.19 11.50 -1.89
N SER A 79 -11.43 12.43 -0.97
CA SER A 79 -10.72 13.71 -0.94
C SER A 79 -9.30 13.62 -0.34
N PHE A 80 -9.00 12.51 0.34
CA PHE A 80 -7.67 12.22 0.89
C PHE A 80 -6.83 11.43 -0.11
N PHE A 81 -7.35 10.30 -0.58
CA PHE A 81 -6.72 9.39 -1.53
C PHE A 81 -7.05 9.86 -2.93
N THR A 82 -6.17 10.71 -3.48
CA THR A 82 -6.37 11.36 -4.78
C THR A 82 -5.45 10.75 -5.85
N PRO A 83 -5.76 10.91 -7.15
CA PRO A 83 -4.87 10.48 -8.22
C PRO A 83 -3.47 11.13 -8.14
N ALA A 84 -3.40 12.38 -7.66
CA ALA A 84 -2.12 13.07 -7.43
C ALA A 84 -1.28 12.38 -6.35
N LEU A 85 -1.90 11.93 -5.25
CA LEU A 85 -1.23 11.17 -4.21
C LEU A 85 -0.75 9.80 -4.74
N VAL A 86 -1.55 9.12 -5.57
CA VAL A 86 -1.14 7.87 -6.25
C VAL A 86 0.11 8.10 -7.09
N ALA A 87 0.10 9.14 -7.93
CA ALA A 87 1.26 9.49 -8.75
C ALA A 87 2.48 9.83 -7.90
N GLU A 88 2.32 10.53 -6.78
CA GLU A 88 3.41 10.86 -5.85
C GLU A 88 4.03 9.60 -5.23
N MET A 89 3.20 8.67 -4.74
CA MET A 89 3.66 7.40 -4.16
C MET A 89 4.44 6.55 -5.18
N LEU A 90 4.06 6.59 -6.46
CA LEU A 90 4.75 5.85 -7.53
C LEU A 90 5.97 6.59 -8.09
N LYS A 91 6.01 7.93 -8.01
CA LYS A 91 7.12 8.76 -8.49
C LYS A 91 8.28 8.85 -7.50
N GLN A 92 7.98 8.85 -6.20
CA GLN A 92 8.95 9.02 -5.13
C GLN A 92 9.15 7.73 -4.34
N GLY A 93 10.38 7.47 -3.89
CA GLY A 93 10.69 6.44 -2.90
C GLY A 93 10.18 6.80 -1.50
N SER A 94 8.89 7.12 -1.39
CA SER A 94 8.23 7.45 -0.14
C SER A 94 8.09 6.18 0.69
N GLY A 95 8.95 6.04 1.70
CA GLY A 95 8.95 4.91 2.60
C GLY A 95 9.40 3.60 1.94
N MET A 96 8.87 2.49 2.43
CA MET A 96 9.13 1.12 1.99
C MET A 96 8.44 0.88 0.64
N PRO A 97 9.19 0.77 -0.48
CA PRO A 97 8.60 0.61 -1.81
C PRO A 97 7.70 -0.62 -1.92
N ALA A 98 8.02 -1.68 -1.18
CA ALA A 98 7.23 -2.90 -1.14
C ALA A 98 5.77 -2.65 -0.68
N ASN A 99 5.54 -1.65 0.17
CA ASN A 99 4.21 -1.38 0.71
C ASN A 99 3.38 -0.45 -0.18
N VAL A 100 3.98 0.25 -1.14
CA VAL A 100 3.24 1.15 -2.05
C VAL A 100 2.18 0.39 -2.85
N PRO A 101 2.48 -0.72 -3.56
CA PRO A 101 1.44 -1.46 -4.30
C PRO A 101 0.35 -2.03 -3.39
N LEU A 102 0.70 -2.42 -2.16
CA LEU A 102 -0.25 -2.93 -1.18
C LEU A 102 -1.18 -1.82 -0.66
N LEU A 103 -0.66 -0.61 -0.42
CA LEU A 103 -1.46 0.55 -0.04
C LEU A 103 -2.39 0.97 -1.18
N LEU A 104 -1.89 0.99 -2.41
CA LEU A 104 -2.71 1.26 -3.60
C LEU A 104 -3.86 0.27 -3.70
N ARG A 105 -3.56 -1.03 -3.59
CA ARG A 105 -4.55 -2.11 -3.61
C ARG A 105 -5.62 -1.92 -2.55
N GLU A 106 -5.24 -1.60 -1.32
CA GLU A 106 -6.20 -1.41 -0.24
C GLU A 106 -7.00 -0.10 -0.40
N GLY A 107 -6.41 0.94 -0.97
CA GLY A 107 -7.11 2.18 -1.32
C GLY A 107 -8.15 1.97 -2.41
N LEU A 108 -7.82 1.24 -3.47
CA LEU A 108 -8.77 0.85 -4.51
C LEU A 108 -9.91 -0.01 -3.94
N ARG A 109 -9.60 -0.97 -3.05
CA ARG A 109 -10.62 -1.77 -2.34
C ARG A 109 -11.61 -0.93 -1.55
N VAL A 110 -11.12 0.10 -0.83
CA VAL A 110 -12.00 1.02 -0.11
C VAL A 110 -12.88 1.80 -1.08
N MET A 111 -12.38 2.19 -2.25
CA MET A 111 -13.13 2.97 -3.25
C MET A 111 -14.15 2.16 -4.06
N LEU A 112 -13.96 0.84 -4.22
CA LEU A 112 -14.92 -0.04 -4.91
C LEU A 112 -16.35 0.07 -4.35
N GLY A 113 -16.49 0.48 -3.09
CA GLY A 113 -17.78 0.70 -2.44
C GLY A 113 -18.59 1.90 -2.93
N GLY A 114 -18.10 2.77 -3.82
CA GLY A 114 -18.94 3.88 -4.31
C GLY A 114 -18.32 5.03 -5.12
N ALA A 115 -17.42 4.82 -6.09
CA ALA A 115 -16.75 5.94 -6.78
C ALA A 115 -16.71 5.87 -8.32
N ARG A 116 -16.98 7.00 -9.00
CA ARG A 116 -16.62 7.24 -10.42
C ARG A 116 -15.11 7.49 -10.62
N THR A 117 -14.42 7.94 -9.58
CA THR A 117 -12.99 8.31 -9.59
C THR A 117 -12.05 7.10 -9.55
N TYR A 118 -12.57 5.87 -9.49
CA TYR A 118 -11.78 4.65 -9.59
C TYR A 118 -10.88 4.64 -10.83
N TYR A 119 -11.43 5.04 -11.98
CA TYR A 119 -10.69 5.06 -13.25
C TYR A 119 -9.52 6.03 -13.24
N ASP A 120 -9.69 7.23 -12.68
CA ASP A 120 -8.61 8.23 -12.58
C ASP A 120 -7.43 7.70 -11.74
N HIS A 121 -7.71 6.91 -10.70
CA HIS A 121 -6.66 6.30 -9.88
C HIS A 121 -5.95 5.19 -10.65
N SER A 122 -6.71 4.30 -11.29
CA SER A 122 -6.16 3.21 -12.09
C SER A 122 -5.31 3.75 -13.24
N GLU A 123 -5.75 4.79 -13.93
CA GLU A 123 -4.97 5.48 -14.98
C GLU A 123 -3.66 6.06 -14.41
N MET A 124 -3.69 6.69 -13.24
CA MET A 124 -2.46 7.16 -12.61
C MET A 124 -1.52 6.02 -12.21
N VAL A 125 -2.03 4.85 -11.86
CA VAL A 125 -1.20 3.65 -11.68
C VAL A 125 -0.59 3.24 -13.01
N GLN A 126 -1.40 3.05 -14.07
CA GLN A 126 -0.93 2.65 -15.40
C GLN A 126 0.23 3.52 -15.88
N MET A 127 0.08 4.85 -15.79
CA MET A 127 1.09 5.80 -16.28
C MET A 127 2.43 5.81 -15.51
N ASN A 128 2.47 5.26 -14.30
CA ASN A 128 3.64 5.39 -13.41
C ASN A 128 4.21 4.04 -12.94
N ILE A 129 3.45 2.94 -13.05
CA ILE A 129 3.83 1.65 -12.46
C ILE A 129 5.07 1.04 -13.12
N THR A 130 5.24 1.21 -14.44
CA THR A 130 6.42 0.74 -15.18
C THR A 130 7.69 1.39 -14.66
N LYS A 131 7.69 2.73 -14.55
CA LYS A 131 8.82 3.49 -13.98
C LYS A 131 9.08 3.13 -12.52
N PHE A 132 8.03 2.84 -11.76
CA PHE A 132 8.16 2.39 -10.37
C PHE A 132 8.88 1.02 -10.29
N VAL A 133 8.46 0.03 -11.09
CA VAL A 133 9.10 -1.30 -11.14
C VAL A 133 10.53 -1.23 -11.65
N CYS A 134 10.81 -0.44 -12.69
CA CYS A 134 12.18 -0.24 -13.19
C CYS A 134 13.16 0.30 -12.15
N ARG A 135 12.67 1.04 -11.15
CA ARG A 135 13.49 1.59 -10.05
C ARG A 135 13.54 0.68 -8.82
N ALA A 136 12.70 -0.34 -8.76
CA ALA A 136 12.68 -1.26 -7.63
C ALA A 136 13.99 -2.05 -7.56
N GLN A 137 14.52 -2.21 -6.35
CA GLN A 137 15.71 -3.03 -6.10
C GLN A 137 15.34 -4.44 -5.62
N GLU A 138 14.22 -4.56 -4.91
CA GLU A 138 13.79 -5.80 -4.27
C GLU A 138 12.64 -6.47 -5.04
N ARG A 139 12.73 -7.80 -5.21
CA ARG A 139 11.70 -8.60 -5.90
C ARG A 139 10.33 -8.52 -5.23
N ILE A 140 10.28 -8.31 -3.92
CA ILE A 140 9.00 -8.20 -3.19
C ILE A 140 8.14 -7.03 -3.69
N VAL A 141 8.76 -5.98 -4.22
CA VAL A 141 8.04 -4.85 -4.83
C VAL A 141 7.26 -5.33 -6.06
N VAL A 142 7.93 -6.04 -6.97
CA VAL A 142 7.33 -6.58 -8.19
C VAL A 142 6.22 -7.57 -7.85
N ARG A 143 6.47 -8.46 -6.88
CA ARG A 143 5.47 -9.39 -6.36
C ARG A 143 4.21 -8.68 -5.84
N ASN A 144 4.37 -7.56 -5.13
CA ASN A 144 3.25 -6.79 -4.63
C ASN A 144 2.52 -6.00 -5.73
N VAL A 145 3.20 -5.61 -6.82
CA VAL A 145 2.56 -5.07 -8.04
C VAL A 145 1.72 -6.14 -8.74
N VAL A 146 2.23 -7.36 -8.84
CA VAL A 146 1.46 -8.50 -9.38
C VAL A 146 0.16 -8.70 -8.58
N LEU A 147 0.23 -8.71 -7.25
CA LEU A 147 -0.96 -8.79 -6.40
C LEU A 147 -1.95 -7.64 -6.59
N LEU A 148 -1.48 -6.45 -6.97
CA LEU A 148 -2.34 -5.33 -7.32
C LEU A 148 -3.07 -5.62 -8.64
N PHE A 149 -2.37 -6.11 -9.66
CA PHE A 149 -2.94 -6.42 -10.97
C PHE A 149 -3.91 -7.61 -10.95
N GLU A 150 -3.63 -8.63 -10.15
CA GLU A 150 -4.54 -9.79 -9.96
C GLU A 150 -5.94 -9.36 -9.51
N GLU A 151 -6.04 -8.26 -8.74
CA GLU A 151 -7.31 -7.75 -8.26
C GLU A 151 -7.84 -6.56 -9.07
N PHE A 152 -6.95 -5.77 -9.66
CA PHE A 152 -7.25 -4.53 -10.35
C PHE A 152 -6.55 -4.50 -11.71
N ASN A 153 -7.11 -5.23 -12.67
CA ASN A 153 -6.56 -5.35 -14.02
C ASN A 153 -6.51 -4.00 -14.76
N GLU A 154 -7.35 -3.04 -14.37
CA GLU A 154 -7.31 -1.66 -14.89
C GLU A 154 -6.04 -0.90 -14.47
N CYS A 155 -5.20 -1.43 -13.58
CA CYS A 155 -3.91 -0.83 -13.25
C CYS A 155 -2.77 -1.30 -14.17
N VAL A 156 -2.99 -2.31 -15.01
CA VAL A 156 -1.98 -2.85 -15.93
C VAL A 156 -1.66 -1.81 -17.02
N PRO A 157 -0.39 -1.59 -17.37
CA PRO A 157 -0.02 -0.72 -18.50
C PRO A 157 -0.80 -1.05 -19.77
N SER A 158 -1.44 -0.03 -20.35
CA SER A 158 -2.34 -0.19 -21.50
C SER A 158 -1.68 0.14 -22.85
N ASP A 159 -0.63 0.96 -22.86
CA ASP A 159 0.18 1.25 -24.05
C ASP A 159 1.12 0.08 -24.35
N GLU A 160 1.20 -0.35 -25.61
CA GLU A 160 1.97 -1.54 -26.03
C GLU A 160 3.47 -1.40 -25.71
N SER A 161 4.03 -0.20 -25.89
CA SER A 161 5.43 0.07 -25.58
C SER A 161 5.66 0.04 -24.06
N ASP A 162 4.78 0.68 -23.28
CA ASP A 162 4.90 0.67 -21.82
C ASP A 162 4.68 -0.74 -21.22
N LEU A 163 3.74 -1.51 -21.75
CA LEU A 163 3.52 -2.91 -21.38
C LEU A 163 4.77 -3.76 -21.69
N THR A 164 5.36 -3.59 -22.87
CA THR A 164 6.61 -4.27 -23.23
C THR A 164 7.73 -3.92 -22.26
N ASN A 165 7.89 -2.64 -21.93
CA ASN A 165 8.89 -2.17 -20.98
C ASN A 165 8.64 -2.72 -19.57
N PHE A 166 7.38 -2.80 -19.15
CA PHE A 166 6.99 -3.41 -17.88
C PHE A 166 7.38 -4.90 -17.84
N CYS A 167 7.03 -5.67 -18.87
CA CYS A 167 7.39 -7.09 -18.96
C CYS A 167 8.91 -7.29 -18.95
N LEU A 168 9.67 -6.46 -19.68
CA LEU A 168 11.14 -6.49 -19.64
C LEU A 168 11.68 -6.17 -18.24
N ALA A 169 11.09 -5.23 -17.52
CA ALA A 169 11.47 -4.92 -16.15
C ALA A 169 11.22 -6.10 -15.20
N VAL A 170 10.07 -6.78 -15.34
CA VAL A 170 9.76 -8.01 -14.59
C VAL A 170 10.78 -9.11 -14.89
N LEU A 171 11.08 -9.35 -16.16
CA LEU A 171 12.09 -10.34 -16.58
C LEU A 171 13.48 -10.04 -16.02
N ASN A 172 13.87 -8.75 -15.97
CA ASN A 172 15.13 -8.34 -15.36
C ASN A 172 15.15 -8.63 -13.84
N HIS A 173 14.04 -8.42 -13.14
CA HIS A 173 13.93 -8.78 -11.73
C HIS A 173 14.02 -10.28 -11.49
N LEU A 174 13.46 -11.09 -12.39
CA LEU A 174 13.54 -12.55 -12.31
C LEU A 174 14.95 -13.08 -12.62
N SER A 175 15.63 -12.49 -13.60
CA SER A 175 16.92 -12.97 -14.12
C SER A 175 18.15 -12.41 -13.39
N VAL A 176 18.13 -11.14 -12.96
CA VAL A 176 19.30 -10.42 -12.42
C VAL A 176 19.08 -9.93 -10.97
N GLY A 177 17.89 -10.12 -10.40
CA GLY A 177 17.56 -9.59 -9.08
C GLY A 177 18.53 -10.03 -7.98
N ILE A 178 18.75 -9.17 -6.98
CA ILE A 178 19.69 -9.36 -5.85
C ILE A 178 19.50 -10.76 -5.26
N LEU A 179 20.55 -11.58 -5.30
CA LEU A 179 20.54 -12.92 -4.74
C LEU A 179 20.47 -12.85 -3.21
N PRO A 180 19.74 -13.79 -2.56
CA PRO A 180 19.68 -13.86 -1.11
C PRO A 180 21.10 -14.04 -0.56
N GLN A 181 21.47 -13.21 0.42
CA GLN A 181 22.82 -13.24 1.00
C GLN A 181 22.88 -14.16 2.22
N ARG A 182 21.72 -14.52 2.76
CA ARG A 182 21.58 -15.36 3.97
C ARG A 182 20.64 -16.53 3.70
N GLU A 183 20.92 -17.69 4.28
CA GLU A 183 20.09 -18.90 4.10
C GLU A 183 18.61 -18.67 4.45
N GLY A 184 18.34 -17.87 5.50
CA GLY A 184 16.96 -17.55 5.91
C GLY A 184 16.17 -16.71 4.90
N GLU A 185 16.82 -16.08 3.92
CA GLU A 185 16.16 -15.29 2.86
C GLU A 185 15.71 -16.16 1.68
N ILE A 186 16.30 -17.35 1.51
CA ILE A 186 16.06 -18.25 0.37
C ILE A 186 14.57 -18.62 0.24
N PRO A 187 13.84 -19.03 1.29
CA PRO A 187 12.43 -19.39 1.16
C PRO A 187 11.57 -18.24 0.63
N SER A 188 11.80 -17.02 1.15
CA SER A 188 11.08 -15.83 0.71
C SER A 188 11.43 -15.43 -0.73
N PHE A 189 12.70 -15.57 -1.11
CA PHE A 189 13.16 -15.33 -2.48
C PHE A 189 12.49 -16.28 -3.48
N ILE A 190 12.45 -17.58 -3.18
CA ILE A 190 11.80 -18.60 -4.02
C ILE A 190 10.31 -18.31 -4.13
N LYS A 191 9.63 -18.07 -2.99
CA LYS A 191 8.19 -17.77 -2.96
C LYS A 191 7.86 -16.54 -3.82
N ASN A 192 8.59 -15.44 -3.65
CA ASN A 192 8.35 -14.23 -4.42
C ASN A 192 8.58 -14.45 -5.92
N THR A 193 9.59 -15.24 -6.29
CA THR A 193 9.87 -15.58 -7.69
C THR A 193 8.74 -16.41 -8.30
N ASP A 194 8.24 -17.42 -7.57
CA ASP A 194 7.11 -18.25 -8.00
C ASP A 194 5.83 -17.43 -8.17
N GLU A 195 5.52 -16.52 -7.25
CA GLU A 195 4.34 -15.67 -7.34
C GLU A 195 4.43 -14.67 -8.50
N ILE A 196 5.62 -14.12 -8.81
CA ILE A 196 5.81 -13.25 -9.98
C ILE A 196 5.65 -14.04 -11.28
N ALA A 197 6.22 -15.25 -11.36
CA ALA A 197 6.24 -16.05 -12.59
C ALA A 197 4.88 -16.66 -12.99
N LYS A 198 3.91 -16.67 -12.07
CA LYS A 198 2.55 -17.15 -12.32
C LYS A 198 1.63 -16.13 -12.98
N CYS A 199 2.01 -14.85 -12.95
CA CYS A 199 1.25 -13.73 -13.51
C CYS A 199 1.68 -13.44 -14.95
#